data_AF-A0A529NQY0-F1
#
_entry.id   AF-A0A529NQY0-F1
#
_cell.length_a   1.000
_cell.length_b   1.000
_cell.length_c   1.000
_cell.angle_alpha   90.00
_cell.angle_beta   90.00
_cell.angle_gamma   90.00
#
_symmetry.space_group_name_H-M   'P 1'
#
loop_
_entity.id
_entity.type
_entity.pdbx_description
1 polymer ?
#
loop_
_entity_poly.entity_id
_entity_poly.type
_entity_poly.pdbx_seq_one_letter_code
_entity_poly.pdbx_strand_id
1 'polypeptide(L)' 'MVRNGGHLLVECLIALGASKSFGGPGESYLAVLDALHDTHGKLDYVLCRNEGGAAFMASAYGKLTGSPGI' A
#
# COMPACT_ATOMS: atom_id res chain seq x y z
N MET A 1 17.68 12.09 -7.80
CA MET A 1 17.47 10.63 -7.88
C MET A 1 16.32 10.39 -8.86
N VAL A 2 16.45 9.46 -9.80
CA VAL A 2 15.38 9.17 -10.77
C VAL A 2 14.25 8.46 -10.02
N ARG A 3 13.02 9.01 -10.06
CA ARG A 3 11.83 8.35 -9.49
C ARG A 3 11.31 7.31 -10.50
N ASN A 4 11.17 6.06 -10.07
CA ASN A 4 10.57 5.00 -10.88
C ASN A 4 9.04 4.98 -10.69
N GLY A 5 8.35 4.16 -11.48
CA GLY A 5 6.88 4.08 -11.44
C GLY A 5 6.31 3.65 -10.09
N GLY A 6 7.03 2.82 -9.32
CA GLY A 6 6.60 2.39 -7.99
C GLY A 6 6.58 3.54 -6.98
N HIS A 7 7.61 4.39 -7.02
CA HIS A 7 7.67 5.60 -6.18
C HIS A 7 6.54 6.57 -6.52
N LEU A 8 6.32 6.82 -7.81
CA LEU A 8 5.24 7.71 -8.25
C LEU A 8 3.86 7.17 -7.86
N LEU A 9 3.64 5.85 -7.95
CA LEU A 9 2.40 5.23 -7.51
C LEU A 9 2.16 5.46 -6.01
N VAL A 10 3.17 5.16 -5.17
CA VAL A 10 3.06 5.31 -3.70
C VAL A 10 2.86 6.77 -3.30
N GLU A 11 3.58 7.72 -3.92
CA GLU A 11 3.38 9.15 -3.70
C GLU A 11 1.94 9.57 -4.04
N CYS A 12 1.39 9.12 -5.16
CA CYS A 12 0.01 9.38 -5.54
C CYS A 12 -1.00 8.79 -4.54
N LEU A 13 -0.79 7.56 -4.07
CA LEU A 13 -1.68 6.93 -3.08
C LEU A 13 -1.71 7.72 -1.76
N ILE A 14 -0.55 8.14 -1.27
CA ILE A 14 -0.45 8.99 -0.08
C ILE A 14 -1.15 10.33 -0.31
N ALA A 15 -0.94 10.96 -1.48
CA ALA A 15 -1.58 12.24 -1.81
C ALA A 15 -3.12 12.13 -1.88
N LEU A 16 -3.64 10.94 -2.20
CA LEU A 16 -5.08 10.63 -2.18
C LEU A 16 -5.59 10.23 -0.78
N GLY A 17 -4.74 10.26 0.24
CA GLY A 17 -5.11 10.00 1.64
C GLY A 17 -4.96 8.56 2.11
N ALA A 18 -4.29 7.69 1.33
CA ALA A 18 -3.99 6.35 1.79
C ALA A 18 -2.98 6.36 2.94
N SER A 19 -3.24 5.56 3.98
CA SER A 19 -2.35 5.38 5.13
C SER A 19 -2.12 3.93 5.53
N LYS A 20 -2.92 2.99 5.01
CA LYS A 20 -2.82 1.55 5.25
C LYS A 20 -3.01 0.77 3.95
N SER A 21 -2.14 -0.21 3.76
CA SER A 21 -2.16 -1.16 2.65
C SER A 21 -1.98 -2.60 3.13
N PHE A 22 -2.52 -3.56 2.39
CA PHE A 22 -2.55 -4.98 2.77
C PHE A 22 -2.14 -5.87 1.60
N GLY A 23 -1.26 -6.86 1.81
CA GLY A 23 -0.89 -7.78 0.73
C GLY A 23 0.20 -8.79 1.07
N GLY A 24 0.42 -9.72 0.15
CA GLY A 24 1.57 -10.63 0.17
C GLY A 24 2.63 -10.15 -0.83
N PRO A 25 3.93 -10.11 -0.48
CA PRO A 25 4.99 -9.50 -1.27
C PRO A 25 5.27 -10.36 -2.51
N GLY A 26 5.62 -9.73 -3.64
CA GLY A 26 5.87 -10.44 -4.88
C GLY A 26 6.86 -9.72 -5.79
N GLU A 27 7.64 -10.52 -6.54
CA GLU A 27 8.69 -10.01 -7.44
C GLU A 27 8.14 -9.07 -8.52
N SER A 28 6.91 -9.31 -8.96
CA SER A 28 6.24 -8.52 -10.00
C SER A 28 6.03 -7.05 -9.66
N TYR A 29 6.22 -6.63 -8.40
CA TYR A 29 6.00 -5.25 -7.97
C TYR A 29 7.00 -4.75 -6.91
N LEU A 30 8.24 -5.27 -6.92
CA LEU A 30 9.31 -4.88 -5.99
C LEU A 30 9.50 -3.36 -5.87
N ALA A 31 9.46 -2.63 -6.98
CA ALA A 31 9.61 -1.17 -6.97
C ALA A 31 8.54 -0.44 -6.12
N VAL A 32 7.35 -1.03 -5.96
CA VAL A 32 6.30 -0.50 -5.07
C VAL A 32 6.59 -0.89 -3.63
N LEU A 33 7.06 -2.12 -3.37
CA LEU A 33 7.43 -2.55 -2.02
C LEU A 33 8.59 -1.71 -1.46
N ASP A 34 9.61 -1.43 -2.28
CA ASP A 34 10.72 -0.53 -1.95
C ASP A 34 10.19 0.88 -1.63
N ALA A 35 9.31 1.40 -2.50
CA ALA A 35 8.72 2.72 -2.30
C ALA A 35 7.85 2.80 -1.02
N LEU A 36 7.09 1.75 -0.70
CA LEU A 36 6.29 1.64 0.52
C LEU A 36 7.18 1.63 1.77
N HIS A 37 8.28 0.87 1.74
CA HIS A 37 9.28 0.84 2.80
C HIS A 37 9.87 2.24 3.07
N ASP A 38 10.18 2.99 2.01
CA ASP A 38 10.76 4.33 2.10
C ASP A 38 9.78 5.42 2.58
N THR A 39 8.48 5.09 2.73
CA THR A 39 7.49 6.03 3.29
C THR A 39 7.65 6.26 4.79
N HIS A 40 8.43 5.42 5.48
CA HIS A 40 8.60 5.44 6.93
C HIS A 40 7.27 5.49 7.71
N GLY A 41 6.29 4.71 7.25
CA GLY A 41 4.99 4.54 7.90
C GLY A 41 3.93 5.59 7.54
N LYS A 42 4.18 6.44 6.54
CA LYS A 42 3.12 7.28 5.96
C LYS A 42 2.08 6.45 5.21
N LEU A 43 2.50 5.35 4.59
CA LEU A 43 1.63 4.31 4.04
C LEU A 43 2.14 2.95 4.52
N ASP A 44 1.55 2.44 5.61
CA ASP A 44 1.93 1.16 6.19
C ASP A 44 1.53 -0.02 5.29
N TYR A 45 2.41 -1.02 5.19
CA TYR A 45 2.13 -2.27 4.49
C TYR A 45 1.99 -3.44 5.47
N VAL A 46 0.78 -3.98 5.58
CA VAL A 46 0.47 -5.13 6.42
C VAL A 46 0.66 -6.40 5.61
N LEU A 47 1.64 -7.20 6.01
CA LEU A 47 1.92 -8.49 5.40
C LEU A 47 0.77 -9.48 5.63
N CYS A 48 0.23 -10.02 4.55
CA CYS A 48 -0.88 -10.97 4.58
C CYS A 48 -0.46 -12.34 4.06
N ARG A 49 -1.11 -13.39 4.57
CA ARG A 49 -0.83 -14.79 4.16
C ARG A 49 -1.47 -15.16 2.82
N ASN A 50 -2.58 -14.51 2.47
CA ASN A 50 -3.29 -14.68 1.21
C ASN A 50 -3.97 -13.36 0.82
N GLU A 51 -4.13 -13.17 -0.48
CA GLU A 51 -4.62 -11.94 -1.10
C GLU A 51 -6.13 -11.76 -0.88
N GLY A 52 -6.89 -12.85 -0.77
CA GLY A 52 -8.33 -12.78 -0.46
C GLY A 52 -8.60 -12.12 0.89
N GLY A 53 -7.85 -12.51 1.92
CA GLY A 53 -7.90 -11.89 3.25
C GLY A 53 -7.45 -10.42 3.21
N ALA A 54 -6.39 -10.11 2.48
CA ALA A 54 -5.92 -8.73 2.30
C ALA A 54 -7.01 -7.83 1.70
N ALA A 55 -7.72 -8.29 0.67
CA ALA A 55 -8.81 -7.55 0.04
C ALA A 55 -9.97 -7.27 1.01
N PHE A 56 -10.33 -8.24 1.86
CA PHE A 56 -11.34 -8.01 2.90
C PHE A 56 -10.88 -6.99 3.93
N MET A 57 -9.61 -7.03 4.34
CA MET A 57 -9.03 -6.06 5.28
C MET A 57 -9.03 -4.65 4.70
N ALA A 58 -8.59 -4.46 3.45
CA ALA A 58 -8.64 -3.18 2.75
C ALA A 58 -10.08 -2.63 2.68
N SER A 59 -11.05 -3.48 2.30
CA SER A 59 -12.46 -3.08 2.24
C SER A 59 -13.04 -2.68 3.60
N ALA A 60 -12.71 -3.44 4.66
CA ALA A 60 -13.13 -3.14 6.02
C ALA A 60 -12.50 -1.83 6.53
N TYR A 61 -11.21 -1.63 6.30
CA TYR A 61 -10.49 -0.41 6.67
C TYR A 61 -11.16 0.82 6.05
N GLY A 62 -11.46 0.76 4.75
CA GLY A 62 -12.11 1.88 4.08
C GLY A 62 -13.50 2.21 4.61
N LYS A 63 -14.32 1.18 4.88
CA LYS A 63 -15.67 1.37 5.45
C LYS A 63 -15.64 1.94 6.87
N LEU A 64 -14.70 1.51 7.70
CA LEU A 64 -14.65 1.90 9.10
C LEU A 64 -13.99 3.26 9.33
N THR A 65 -13.03 3.64 8.48
CA THR A 65 -12.24 4.86 8.67
C THR A 65 -12.64 6.01 7.75
N GLY A 66 -13.34 5.71 6.66
CA GLY A 66 -13.60 6.68 5.58
C GLY A 66 -12.35 7.06 4.77
N SER A 67 -11.19 6.46 5.05
CA SER A 67 -9.94 6.63 4.29
C SER A 67 -9.80 5.52 3.25
N PRO A 68 -9.06 5.69 2.13
CA PRO A 68 -8.79 4.59 1.22
C PRO A 68 -8.09 3.42 1.93
N GLY A 69 -8.66 2.22 1.84
CA GLY A 69 -7.97 0.98 2.19
C GLY A 69 -7.36 0.37 0.93
N ILE A 70 -6.04 0.19 0.95
CA ILE A 70 -5.25 -0.24 -0.22
C ILE A 70 -4.98 -1.75 -0.18
#